data_AF-A0A7Y5RS07-F1
#
_entry.id   AF-A0A7Y5RS07-F1
#
_cell.length_a   1.000
_cell.length_b   1.000
_cell.length_c   1.000
_cell.angle_alpha   90.00
_cell.angle_beta   90.00
_cell.angle_gamma   90.00
#
_symmetry.space_group_name_H-M   'P 1'
#
loop_
_entity.id
_entity.type
_entity.pdbx_description
1 polymer ?
#
loop_
_entity_poly.entity_id
_entity_poly.type
_entity_poly.pdbx_seq_one_letter_code
_entity_poly.pdbx_strand_id
1 'polypeptide(L)'
;MNELFLDPYGENDGAQKIEVWNGASGDFDVGGYTLRGCGTELSFADGTVVAAGGFLVVHVGLSGANDAGNIFAPAMNTLDAISGEMALVAPDGVIGDYVQWGEAGQSLEGYAAAEGQWVAGEVCVKPVEGTSLSYVGSGSHATDYTARYPTIGSPN
;
A
#
# COMPACT_ATOMS: atom_id res chain seq x y z
N MET A 1 1.06 7.67 5.07
CA MET A 1 0.66 6.79 6.15
C MET A 1 -0.17 5.72 5.49
N ASN A 2 0.56 4.91 4.75
CA ASN A 2 -0.03 3.83 4.02
C ASN A 2 -0.13 2.64 4.97
N GLU A 3 -1.14 1.82 4.79
CA GLU A 3 -1.41 0.66 5.63
C GLU A 3 -1.74 -0.54 4.73
N LEU A 4 -1.08 -1.68 4.98
CA LEU A 4 -1.35 -2.92 4.25
C LEU A 4 -1.97 -3.95 5.19
N PHE A 5 -3.22 -4.32 4.92
CA PHE A 5 -3.90 -5.40 5.63
C PHE A 5 -3.87 -6.67 4.79
N LEU A 6 -2.84 -7.50 5.03
CA LEU A 6 -2.47 -8.63 4.17
C LEU A 6 -2.96 -9.99 4.68
N ASP A 7 -3.23 -10.14 5.98
CA ASP A 7 -3.64 -11.42 6.57
C ASP A 7 -4.88 -11.21 7.45
N PRO A 8 -6.06 -10.91 6.86
CA PRO A 8 -7.30 -10.80 7.62
C PRO A 8 -7.65 -12.10 8.35
N TYR A 9 -8.43 -12.01 9.43
CA TYR A 9 -8.96 -13.21 10.08
C TYR A 9 -9.84 -14.02 9.11
N GLY A 10 -9.54 -15.31 8.99
CA GLY A 10 -10.28 -16.22 8.11
C GLY A 10 -9.69 -16.33 6.70
N GLU A 11 -10.54 -16.62 5.71
CA GLU A 11 -10.08 -16.69 4.32
C GLU A 11 -9.79 -15.30 3.76
N ASN A 12 -8.69 -15.15 3.01
CA ASN A 12 -8.28 -13.88 2.41
C ASN A 12 -9.19 -13.40 1.27
N ASP A 13 -10.26 -14.13 0.93
CA ASP A 13 -11.21 -13.95 -0.18
C ASP A 13 -11.85 -12.54 -0.23
N GLY A 14 -11.11 -11.58 -0.79
CA GLY A 14 -11.53 -10.19 -0.89
C GLY A 14 -11.40 -9.36 0.39
N ALA A 15 -10.80 -9.90 1.45
CA ALA A 15 -10.70 -9.26 2.76
C ALA A 15 -9.43 -8.40 2.94
N GLN A 16 -8.45 -8.57 2.05
CA GLN A 16 -7.20 -7.81 2.05
C GLN A 16 -7.42 -6.38 1.55
N LYS A 17 -6.67 -5.44 2.14
CA LYS A 17 -6.80 -4.02 1.83
C LYS A 17 -5.44 -3.33 1.75
N ILE A 18 -5.35 -2.34 0.89
CA ILE A 18 -4.23 -1.39 0.83
C ILE A 18 -4.82 0.00 1.04
N GLU A 19 -4.25 0.78 1.96
CA GLU A 19 -4.60 2.17 2.19
C GLU A 19 -3.50 3.09 1.66
N VAL A 20 -3.91 4.11 0.90
CA VAL A 20 -3.09 5.24 0.50
C VAL A 20 -3.53 6.47 1.30
N TRP A 21 -2.60 7.10 2.02
CA TRP A 21 -2.87 8.31 2.80
C TRP A 21 -2.19 9.53 2.21
N ASN A 22 -2.96 10.60 2.12
CA ASN A 22 -2.41 11.93 1.89
C ASN A 22 -2.08 12.61 3.22
N GLY A 23 -0.80 12.66 3.58
CA GLY A 23 -0.32 13.33 4.79
C GLY A 23 -0.14 14.84 4.67
N ALA A 24 -0.37 15.41 3.50
CA ALA A 24 -0.23 16.84 3.27
C ALA A 24 -1.42 17.63 3.84
N SER A 25 -1.22 18.93 4.00
CA SER A 25 -2.27 19.89 4.40
C SER A 25 -3.18 20.32 3.25
N GLY A 26 -2.91 19.84 2.03
CA GLY A 26 -3.71 20.10 0.83
C GLY A 26 -4.13 18.79 0.17
N ASP A 27 -5.18 18.86 -0.63
CA ASP A 27 -5.65 17.74 -1.43
C ASP A 27 -4.57 17.29 -2.41
N PHE A 28 -4.49 15.98 -2.64
CA PHE A 28 -3.49 15.38 -3.52
C PHE A 28 -4.19 14.55 -4.60
N ASP A 29 -3.92 14.88 -5.86
CA ASP A 29 -4.42 14.13 -7.01
C ASP A 29 -3.51 12.91 -7.22
N VAL A 30 -4.04 11.73 -6.89
CA VAL A 30 -3.38 10.44 -7.14
C VAL A 30 -3.77 9.87 -8.52
N GLY A 31 -4.54 10.60 -9.33
CA GLY A 31 -4.90 10.18 -10.68
C GLY A 31 -3.66 9.86 -11.53
N GLY A 32 -3.70 8.73 -12.24
CA GLY A 32 -2.59 8.24 -13.04
C GLY A 32 -1.47 7.54 -12.26
N TYR A 33 -1.45 7.62 -10.92
CA TYR A 33 -0.55 6.78 -10.12
C TYR A 33 -0.97 5.31 -10.21
N THR A 34 -0.02 4.42 -10.02
CA THR A 34 -0.23 2.97 -10.11
C THR A 34 0.29 2.27 -8.87
N LEU A 35 -0.56 1.46 -8.23
CA LEU A 35 -0.12 0.46 -7.26
C LEU A 35 0.47 -0.73 -8.01
N ARG A 36 1.72 -1.10 -7.67
CA ARG A 36 2.48 -2.15 -8.37
C ARG A 36 3.22 -3.01 -7.37
N GLY A 37 3.11 -4.33 -7.53
CA GLY A 37 3.80 -5.29 -6.65
C GLY A 37 3.09 -6.63 -6.68
N CYS A 38 3.72 -7.69 -6.19
CA CYS A 38 3.14 -9.04 -6.14
C CYS A 38 2.52 -9.52 -7.47
N GLY A 39 3.10 -9.13 -8.62
CA GLY A 39 2.61 -9.50 -9.95
C GLY A 39 1.28 -8.85 -10.35
N THR A 40 0.85 -7.79 -9.67
CA THR A 40 -0.38 -7.05 -9.98
C THR A 40 -0.09 -5.55 -10.15
N GLU A 41 -0.93 -4.90 -10.96
CA GLU A 41 -0.90 -3.46 -11.22
C GLU A 41 -2.33 -2.90 -11.17
N LEU A 42 -2.51 -1.75 -10.50
CA LEU A 42 -3.77 -1.01 -10.45
C LEU A 42 -3.50 0.47 -10.62
N SER A 43 -3.91 1.04 -11.75
CA SER A 43 -3.83 2.49 -12.00
C SER A 43 -5.09 3.19 -11.50
N PHE A 44 -4.91 4.28 -10.77
CA PHE A 44 -6.01 5.15 -10.36
C PHE A 44 -6.49 6.02 -11.53
N ALA A 45 -7.80 6.16 -11.66
CA ALA A 45 -8.39 6.98 -12.72
C ALA A 45 -7.99 8.45 -12.59
N ASP A 46 -7.84 9.15 -13.71
CA ASP A 46 -7.55 10.59 -13.73
C ASP A 46 -8.55 11.37 -12.86
N GLY A 47 -8.04 12.30 -12.05
CA GLY A 47 -8.85 13.09 -11.13
C GLY A 47 -9.26 12.36 -9.84
N THR A 48 -8.66 11.20 -9.54
CA THR A 48 -8.80 10.57 -8.22
C THR A 48 -8.07 11.43 -7.19
N VAL A 49 -8.81 12.11 -6.32
CA VAL A 49 -8.26 13.00 -5.31
C VAL A 49 -8.39 12.39 -3.92
N VAL A 50 -7.28 12.39 -3.18
CA VAL A 50 -7.26 12.09 -1.75
C VAL A 50 -7.20 13.42 -0.99
N ALA A 51 -8.25 13.71 -0.23
CA ALA A 51 -8.35 14.95 0.54
C ALA A 51 -7.17 15.11 1.52
N ALA A 52 -6.86 16.34 1.93
CA ALA A 52 -5.86 16.61 2.96
C ALA A 52 -6.10 15.77 4.23
N GLY A 53 -5.10 15.00 4.66
CA GLY A 53 -5.21 14.07 5.79
C GLY A 53 -6.12 12.86 5.56
N GLY A 54 -6.66 12.70 4.34
CA GLY A 54 -7.60 11.66 3.96
C GLY A 54 -6.94 10.38 3.47
N PHE A 55 -7.79 9.39 3.18
CA PHE A 55 -7.40 8.03 2.84
C PHE A 55 -8.14 7.55 1.59
N LEU A 56 -7.47 6.73 0.80
CA LEU A 56 -8.05 5.95 -0.29
C LEU A 56 -7.80 4.47 -0.01
N VAL A 57 -8.86 3.68 0.12
CA VAL A 57 -8.81 2.26 0.45
C VAL A 57 -9.03 1.43 -0.80
N VAL A 58 -8.08 0.57 -1.12
CA VAL A 58 -8.17 -0.43 -2.19
C VAL A 58 -8.58 -1.77 -1.60
N HIS A 59 -9.71 -2.31 -2.05
CA HIS A 59 -10.21 -3.63 -1.69
C HIS A 59 -9.69 -4.65 -2.71
N VAL A 60 -8.74 -5.48 -2.28
CA VAL A 60 -8.00 -6.41 -3.13
C VAL A 60 -8.87 -7.60 -3.50
N GLY A 61 -8.96 -7.95 -4.79
CA GLY A 61 -9.71 -9.11 -5.27
C GLY A 61 -11.24 -8.98 -5.14
N LEU A 62 -11.74 -7.84 -4.66
CA LEU A 62 -13.16 -7.64 -4.38
C LEU A 62 -13.83 -6.82 -5.49
N SER A 63 -15.04 -7.22 -5.88
CA SER A 63 -15.90 -6.44 -6.77
C SER A 63 -16.75 -5.44 -5.98
N GLY A 64 -16.97 -4.25 -6.54
CA GLY A 64 -17.82 -3.23 -5.93
C GLY A 64 -17.90 -1.98 -6.81
N ALA A 65 -18.52 -0.93 -6.29
CA ALA A 65 -18.60 0.36 -6.95
C ALA A 65 -17.57 1.31 -6.34
N ASN A 66 -16.70 1.87 -7.17
CA ASN A 66 -15.71 2.85 -6.71
C ASN A 66 -16.40 4.13 -6.23
N ASP A 67 -15.84 4.73 -5.19
CA ASP A 67 -16.19 6.06 -4.70
C ASP A 67 -14.93 6.85 -4.34
N ALA A 68 -15.10 8.03 -3.74
CA ALA A 68 -13.99 8.92 -3.41
C ALA A 68 -12.99 8.32 -2.39
N GLY A 69 -13.42 7.36 -1.57
CA GLY A 69 -12.59 6.74 -0.53
C GLY A 69 -12.32 5.26 -0.78
N ASN A 70 -12.98 4.62 -1.75
CA ASN A 70 -12.91 3.18 -1.96
C ASN A 70 -12.72 2.83 -3.44
N ILE A 71 -11.70 2.02 -3.72
CA ILE A 71 -11.46 1.40 -5.01
C ILE A 71 -11.60 -0.11 -4.86
N PHE A 72 -12.45 -0.72 -5.67
CA PHE A 72 -12.63 -2.17 -5.71
C PHE A 72 -11.80 -2.74 -6.87
N ALA A 73 -10.87 -3.65 -6.56
CA ALA A 73 -9.88 -4.15 -7.50
C ALA A 73 -10.06 -5.66 -7.74
N PRO A 74 -11.11 -6.11 -8.45
CA PRO A 74 -11.42 -7.54 -8.62
C PRO A 74 -10.39 -8.29 -9.47
N ALA A 75 -9.58 -7.57 -10.25
CA ALA A 75 -8.50 -8.15 -11.05
C ALA A 75 -7.18 -8.26 -10.29
N MET A 76 -7.09 -7.67 -9.08
CA MET A 76 -5.90 -7.73 -8.25
C MET A 76 -5.83 -9.10 -7.56
N ASN A 77 -4.71 -9.80 -7.72
CA ASN A 77 -4.49 -11.08 -7.06
C ASN A 77 -4.46 -10.89 -5.54
N THR A 78 -4.88 -11.92 -4.80
CA THR A 78 -4.60 -12.04 -3.37
C THR A 78 -3.09 -11.89 -3.13
N LEU A 79 -2.73 -11.04 -2.18
CA LEU A 79 -1.36 -10.77 -1.80
C LEU A 79 -0.86 -11.88 -0.88
N ASP A 80 0.37 -12.34 -1.05
CA ASP A 80 0.96 -13.32 -0.14
C ASP A 80 1.34 -12.62 1.18
N ALA A 81 0.74 -13.05 2.29
CA ALA A 81 1.03 -12.52 3.62
C ALA A 81 2.43 -12.93 4.12
N ILE A 82 3.05 -13.96 3.54
CA ILE A 82 4.37 -14.46 3.94
C ILE A 82 5.46 -13.49 3.47
N SER A 83 5.50 -13.17 2.18
CA SER A 83 6.44 -12.20 1.61
C SER A 83 5.88 -11.52 0.37
N GLY A 84 6.35 -10.30 0.12
CA GLY A 84 5.93 -9.55 -1.06
C GLY A 84 6.36 -8.09 -1.02
N GLU A 85 5.88 -7.34 -2.01
CA GLU A 85 6.14 -5.91 -2.17
C GLU A 85 4.89 -5.18 -2.68
N MET A 86 4.79 -3.90 -2.36
CA MET A 86 3.85 -2.98 -2.97
C MET A 86 4.47 -1.59 -3.06
N ALA A 87 4.39 -0.98 -4.24
CA ALA A 87 4.85 0.37 -4.52
C ALA A 87 3.69 1.22 -5.04
N LEU A 88 3.69 2.49 -4.65
CA LEU A 88 2.92 3.53 -5.32
C LEU A 88 3.84 4.22 -6.32
N VAL A 89 3.53 4.10 -7.61
CA VAL A 89 4.37 4.60 -8.71
C VAL A 89 3.67 5.78 -9.37
N ALA A 90 4.38 6.90 -9.52
CA ALA A 90 3.90 8.10 -10.19
C ALA A 90 3.80 7.90 -11.72
N PRO A 91 3.02 8.73 -12.44
CA PRO A 91 2.85 8.61 -13.90
C PRO A 91 4.15 8.68 -14.72
N ASP A 92 5.19 9.32 -14.18
CA ASP A 92 6.52 9.41 -14.79
C ASP A 92 7.42 8.19 -14.49
N GLY A 93 6.92 7.23 -13.72
CA GLY A 93 7.61 5.99 -13.35
C GLY A 93 8.41 6.09 -12.05
N VAL A 94 8.43 7.24 -11.37
CA VAL A 94 9.12 7.42 -10.09
C VAL A 94 8.34 6.73 -8.98
N ILE A 95 9.04 6.04 -8.07
CA ILE A 95 8.41 5.44 -6.89
C ILE A 95 8.09 6.55 -5.88
N GLY A 96 6.81 6.71 -5.56
CA GLY A 96 6.30 7.65 -4.58
C GLY A 96 6.26 7.07 -3.16
N ASP A 97 5.97 5.78 -3.02
CA ASP A 97 6.13 5.04 -1.76
C ASP A 97 6.37 3.55 -2.03
N TYR A 98 6.96 2.84 -1.08
CA TYR A 98 7.32 1.45 -1.19
C TYR A 98 7.20 0.73 0.15
N VAL A 99 6.71 -0.51 0.12
CA VAL A 99 6.75 -1.44 1.26
C VAL A 99 7.10 -2.84 0.76
N GLN A 100 8.06 -3.49 1.41
CA GLN A 100 8.28 -4.94 1.31
C GLN A 100 8.22 -5.62 2.67
N TRP A 101 7.75 -6.86 2.68
CA TRP A 101 7.59 -7.67 3.88
C TRP A 101 8.08 -9.09 3.68
N GLY A 102 8.47 -9.74 4.78
CA GLY A 102 8.84 -11.16 4.81
C GLY A 102 10.23 -11.46 4.26
N GLU A 103 10.54 -10.98 3.06
CA GLU A 103 11.84 -11.14 2.40
C GLU A 103 12.24 -9.87 1.62
N ALA A 104 13.55 -9.61 1.59
CA ALA A 104 14.15 -8.57 0.75
C ALA A 104 14.50 -9.11 -0.65
N GLY A 105 15.07 -8.29 -1.53
CA GLY A 105 15.43 -8.68 -2.89
C GLY A 105 14.24 -8.68 -3.86
N GLN A 106 13.17 -7.97 -3.50
CA GLN A 106 11.99 -7.83 -4.34
C GLN A 106 12.29 -6.97 -5.57
N SER A 107 11.44 -7.08 -6.60
CA SER A 107 11.77 -6.55 -7.93
C SER A 107 11.83 -5.03 -8.00
N LEU A 108 11.11 -4.33 -7.11
CA LEU A 108 11.07 -2.88 -7.04
C LEU A 108 12.02 -2.29 -5.99
N GLU A 109 12.65 -3.12 -5.15
CA GLU A 109 13.57 -2.68 -4.09
C GLU A 109 14.71 -1.81 -4.63
N GLY A 110 15.32 -2.21 -5.75
CA GLY A 110 16.41 -1.46 -6.37
C GLY A 110 15.97 -0.09 -6.89
N TYR A 111 14.72 0.03 -7.32
CA TYR A 111 14.15 1.31 -7.76
C TYR A 111 13.83 2.20 -6.55
N ALA A 112 13.25 1.64 -5.48
CA ALA A 112 12.97 2.39 -4.26
C ALA A 112 14.27 2.96 -3.68
N ALA A 113 15.31 2.12 -3.56
CA ALA A 113 16.62 2.53 -3.06
C ALA A 113 17.27 3.62 -3.92
N ALA A 114 17.07 3.58 -5.25
CA ALA A 114 17.58 4.60 -6.16
C ALA A 114 16.90 5.97 -5.97
N GLU A 115 15.63 5.99 -5.58
CA GLU A 115 14.88 7.20 -5.22
C GLU A 115 15.16 7.65 -3.77
N GLY A 116 16.09 7.00 -3.07
CA GLY A 116 16.41 7.27 -1.67
C GLY A 116 15.31 6.82 -0.70
N GLN A 117 14.35 6.03 -1.18
CA GLN A 117 13.37 5.34 -0.35
C GLN A 117 13.94 3.99 0.06
N TRP A 118 13.96 3.70 1.36
CA TRP A 118 14.48 2.46 1.93
C TRP A 118 15.98 2.23 1.70
N VAL A 119 16.59 1.44 2.59
CA VAL A 119 17.93 0.87 2.35
C VAL A 119 17.77 -0.54 1.80
N ALA A 120 18.47 -0.88 0.72
CA ALA A 120 18.43 -2.22 0.15
C ALA A 120 18.75 -3.29 1.21
N GLY A 121 17.90 -4.31 1.30
CA GLY A 121 17.90 -5.34 2.33
C GLY A 121 16.94 -5.09 3.50
N GLU A 122 16.39 -3.87 3.65
CA GLU A 122 15.43 -3.56 4.72
C GLU A 122 14.08 -4.19 4.46
N VAL A 123 13.52 -4.90 5.44
CA VAL A 123 12.26 -5.61 5.26
C VAL A 123 11.36 -5.41 6.48
N CYS A 124 10.07 -5.19 6.23
CA CYS A 124 9.08 -5.23 7.30
C CYS A 124 8.93 -6.66 7.82
N VAL A 125 8.74 -6.79 9.13
CA VAL A 125 8.25 -8.06 9.69
C VAL A 125 6.93 -8.42 9.02
N LYS A 126 6.69 -9.71 8.76
CA LYS A 126 5.40 -10.13 8.22
C LYS A 126 4.27 -9.78 9.20
N PRO A 127 3.09 -9.36 8.72
CA PRO A 127 1.94 -9.21 9.59
C PRO A 127 1.51 -10.56 10.15
N VAL A 128 1.01 -10.55 11.38
CA VAL A 128 0.31 -11.69 11.98
C VAL A 128 -1.15 -11.65 11.51
N GLU A 129 -1.81 -12.80 11.41
CA GLU A 129 -3.25 -12.87 11.13
C GLU A 129 -4.04 -11.89 12.01
N GLY A 130 -4.91 -11.11 11.38
CA GLY A 130 -5.70 -10.03 11.99
C GLY A 130 -4.97 -8.69 12.14
N THR A 131 -3.71 -8.58 11.71
CA THR A 131 -2.92 -7.34 11.79
C THR A 131 -2.57 -6.79 10.42
N SER A 132 -2.34 -5.48 10.36
CA SER A 132 -1.80 -4.75 9.20
C SER A 132 -0.35 -4.35 9.44
N LEU A 133 0.37 -4.10 8.35
CA LEU A 133 1.59 -3.30 8.37
C LEU A 133 1.22 -1.84 8.21
N SER A 134 1.25 -1.10 9.32
CA SER A 134 0.88 0.29 9.37
C SER A 134 2.12 1.17 9.41
N TYR A 135 2.16 2.21 8.57
CA TYR A 135 3.13 3.27 8.71
C TYR A 135 2.90 4.06 10.01
N VAL A 136 3.90 4.16 10.87
CA VAL A 136 3.89 4.86 12.17
C VAL A 136 5.06 5.86 12.32
N GLY A 137 5.95 5.92 11.35
CA GLY A 137 7.17 6.73 11.40
C GLY A 137 7.06 8.11 10.73
N SER A 138 8.22 8.69 10.46
CA SER A 138 8.36 9.98 9.75
C SER A 138 9.28 9.91 8.53
N GLY A 139 9.80 8.71 8.21
CA GLY A 139 10.73 8.47 7.11
C GLY A 139 10.14 7.58 6.02
N SER A 140 11.03 6.91 5.31
CA SER A 140 10.69 5.96 4.25
C SER A 140 11.54 4.70 4.43
N HIS A 141 11.52 4.13 5.63
CA HIS A 141 12.25 2.92 5.99
C HIS A 141 11.32 1.82 6.48
N ALA A 142 11.78 0.55 6.43
CA ALA A 142 11.04 -0.57 7.01
C ALA A 142 10.71 -0.36 8.50
N THR A 143 11.58 0.32 9.24
CA THR A 143 11.37 0.64 10.66
C THR A 143 10.25 1.63 10.92
N ASP A 144 9.79 2.34 9.89
CA ASP A 144 8.64 3.23 9.98
C ASP A 144 7.31 2.46 9.85
N TYR A 145 7.35 1.15 9.64
CA TYR A 145 6.17 0.28 9.60
C TYR A 145 6.13 -0.65 10.80
N THR A 146 4.93 -0.89 11.34
CA THR A 146 4.72 -1.77 12.49
C THR A 146 3.49 -2.63 12.29
N ALA A 147 3.59 -3.91 12.67
CA ALA A 147 2.46 -4.83 12.68
C ALA A 147 1.52 -4.50 13.86
N ARG A 148 0.25 -4.20 13.58
CA ARG A 148 -0.75 -3.83 14.60
C ARG A 148 -2.19 -4.05 14.13
N TYR A 149 -3.18 -3.85 15.00
CA TYR A 149 -4.57 -3.93 14.58
C TYR A 149 -4.87 -2.87 13.50
N PRO A 150 -5.59 -3.23 12.43
CA PRO A 150 -5.82 -2.35 11.30
C PRO A 150 -6.63 -1.12 11.68
N THR A 151 -6.23 0.03 11.17
CA THR A 151 -7.00 1.29 11.26
C THR A 151 -7.50 1.75 9.89
N ILE A 152 -7.68 0.84 8.94
CA ILE A 152 -8.14 1.13 7.58
C ILE A 152 -9.33 2.11 7.55
N GLY A 153 -9.14 3.21 6.83
CA GLY A 153 -10.06 4.34 6.72
C GLY A 153 -9.98 5.32 7.90
N SER A 154 -8.95 5.25 8.73
CA SER A 154 -8.76 6.06 9.94
C SER A 154 -7.28 6.31 10.24
N PRO A 155 -6.92 7.41 10.95
CA PRO A 155 -5.54 7.67 11.33
C PRO A 155 -4.91 6.55 12.16
N ASN A 156 -3.61 6.28 11.92
CA ASN A 156 -2.85 5.31 12.69
C ASN A 156 -2.43 5.82 14.08
#